data_AF-A0ABD4S4G4-F1
#
_entry.id   AF-A0ABD4S4G4-F1
#
_cell.length_a   1.000
_cell.length_b   1.000
_cell.length_c   1.000
_cell.angle_alpha   90.00
_cell.angle_beta   90.00
_cell.angle_gamma   90.00
#
_symmetry.space_group_name_H-M   'P 1'
#
loop_
_entity.id
_entity.type
_entity.pdbx_description
1 polymer ?
#
loop_
_entity_poly.entity_id
_entity_poly.type
_entity_poly.pdbx_seq_one_letter_code
_entity_poly.pdbx_strand_id
1 'polypeptide(L)'
;MEESEILDSIKLYCRLDDCPEEEIKELKEACEEYLKNAGIEKDYENKLYFLAIKKLILHFYDNKGIVGKNTEIPYGITPVINQLQLGGSTGKNVRL
;
A
#
# COMPACT_ATOMS: atom_id res chain seq x y z
N MET A 1 -9.52 -10.47 7.27
CA MET A 1 -10.44 -9.52 6.61
C MET A 1 -10.93 -10.11 5.30
N GLU A 2 -12.21 -9.94 5.00
CA GLU A 2 -12.79 -10.36 3.71
C GLU A 2 -12.41 -9.35 2.59
N GLU A 3 -12.35 -9.80 1.34
CA GLU A 3 -11.96 -8.94 0.20
C GLU A 3 -12.90 -7.74 0.03
N SER A 4 -14.21 -7.93 0.20
CA SER A 4 -15.20 -6.85 0.11
C SER A 4 -14.95 -5.76 1.16
N GLU A 5 -14.63 -6.14 2.40
CA GLU A 5 -14.32 -5.20 3.49
C GLU A 5 -13.04 -4.40 3.19
N ILE A 6 -12.04 -5.05 2.58
CA ILE A 6 -10.79 -4.40 2.16
C ILE A 6 -11.10 -3.34 1.11
N LEU A 7 -11.83 -3.70 0.06
CA LEU A 7 -12.17 -2.80 -1.05
C LEU A 7 -13.04 -1.63 -0.59
N ASP A 8 -14.06 -1.87 0.24
CA ASP A 8 -14.91 -0.82 0.80
C ASP A 8 -14.10 0.16 1.66
N SER A 9 -13.17 -0.35 2.46
CA SER A 9 -12.30 0.49 3.28
C SER A 9 -11.29 1.30 2.45
N ILE A 10 -10.84 0.76 1.32
CA ILE A 10 -10.00 1.49 0.36
C ILE A 10 -10.81 2.60 -0.32
N LYS A 11 -12.02 2.29 -0.83
CA LYS A 11 -12.95 3.26 -1.45
C LYS A 11 -13.23 4.43 -0.52
N LEU A 12 -13.60 4.14 0.71
CA LEU A 12 -13.91 5.14 1.72
C LEU A 12 -12.70 6.03 2.04
N TYR A 13 -11.51 5.45 2.18
CA TYR A 13 -10.31 6.22 2.49
C TYR A 13 -9.88 7.13 1.33
N CYS A 14 -9.93 6.61 0.10
CA CYS A 14 -9.45 7.29 -1.09
C CYS A 14 -10.53 8.16 -1.76
N ARG A 15 -11.78 8.14 -1.27
CA ARG A 15 -12.95 8.79 -1.88
C ARG A 15 -13.19 8.32 -3.32
N LEU A 16 -13.14 7.01 -3.52
CA LEU A 16 -13.29 6.34 -4.83
C LEU A 16 -14.67 5.67 -4.98
N ASP A 17 -15.72 6.30 -4.46
CA ASP A 17 -17.08 5.73 -4.44
C ASP A 17 -17.62 5.41 -5.85
N ASP A 18 -17.28 6.25 -6.83
CA ASP A 18 -17.69 6.10 -8.24
C ASP A 18 -16.68 5.32 -9.11
N CYS A 19 -15.57 4.85 -8.52
CA CYS A 19 -14.54 4.14 -9.27
C CYS A 19 -14.91 2.66 -9.48
N PRO A 20 -14.76 2.10 -10.69
CA PRO A 20 -14.97 0.69 -10.95
C PRO A 20 -14.17 -0.20 -9.98
N GLU A 21 -14.80 -1.23 -9.45
CA GLU A 21 -14.15 -2.13 -8.49
C GLU A 21 -12.90 -2.80 -9.07
N GLU A 22 -12.95 -3.18 -10.35
CA GLU A 22 -11.80 -3.78 -11.05
C GLU A 22 -10.59 -2.84 -11.11
N GLU A 23 -10.81 -1.53 -11.31
CA GLU A 23 -9.73 -0.54 -11.32
C GLU A 23 -9.07 -0.39 -9.93
N ILE A 24 -9.86 -0.55 -8.86
CA ILE A 24 -9.35 -0.55 -7.49
C ILE A 24 -8.60 -1.85 -7.19
N LYS A 25 -9.07 -3.00 -7.69
CA LYS A 25 -8.39 -4.29 -7.55
C LYS A 25 -7.01 -4.25 -8.20
N GLU A 26 -6.92 -3.76 -9.44
CA GLU A 26 -5.65 -3.61 -10.16
C GLU A 26 -4.67 -2.70 -9.40
N LEU A 27 -5.14 -1.56 -8.90
CA LEU A 27 -4.32 -0.66 -8.07
C LEU A 27 -3.87 -1.32 -6.77
N LYS A 28 -4.76 -2.05 -6.10
CA LYS A 28 -4.45 -2.80 -4.88
C LYS A 28 -3.33 -3.79 -5.15
N GLU A 29 -3.46 -4.61 -6.19
CA GLU A 29 -2.47 -5.62 -6.57
C GLU A 29 -1.10 -4.99 -6.88
N ALA A 30 -1.07 -3.88 -7.61
CA ALA A 30 0.17 -3.14 -7.87
C ALA A 30 0.83 -2.62 -6.58
N CYS A 31 0.04 -2.15 -5.62
CA CYS A 31 0.56 -1.70 -4.33
C CYS A 31 1.05 -2.87 -3.46
N GLU A 32 0.36 -4.02 -3.48
CA GLU A 32 0.80 -5.24 -2.81
C GLU A 32 2.14 -5.71 -3.37
N GLU A 33 2.30 -5.71 -4.69
CA GLU A 33 3.55 -6.07 -5.37
C GLU A 33 4.68 -5.10 -5.04
N TYR A 34 4.39 -3.80 -4.99
CA TYR A 34 5.36 -2.79 -4.57
C TYR A 34 5.89 -3.05 -3.15
N LEU A 35 5.01 -3.31 -2.19
CA LEU A 35 5.40 -3.62 -0.80
C LEU A 35 6.15 -4.94 -0.70
N LYS A 36 5.75 -5.95 -1.47
CA LYS A 36 6.46 -7.23 -1.57
C LYS A 36 7.88 -7.03 -2.09
N ASN A 37 8.07 -6.21 -3.12
CA ASN A 37 9.40 -5.87 -3.66
C ASN A 37 10.24 -5.08 -2.67
N ALA A 38 9.61 -4.34 -1.74
CA ALA A 38 10.27 -3.72 -0.60
C ALA A 38 10.55 -4.70 0.56
N GLY A 39 10.27 -6.00 0.41
CA GLY A 39 10.52 -7.02 1.43
C GLY A 39 9.47 -7.07 2.55
N ILE A 40 8.28 -6.50 2.33
CA ILE A 40 7.18 -6.50 3.29
C ILE A 40 6.19 -7.62 2.92
N GLU A 41 5.87 -8.47 3.89
CA GLU A 41 4.89 -9.54 3.71
C GLU A 41 3.45 -8.99 3.72
N LYS A 42 2.58 -9.59 2.91
CA LYS A 42 1.17 -9.21 2.82
C LYS A 42 0.45 -9.57 4.10
N ASP A 43 -0.07 -8.56 4.80
CA ASP A 43 -0.81 -8.75 6.06
C ASP A 43 -1.85 -7.63 6.24
N TYR A 44 -3.10 -7.90 5.86
CA TYR A 44 -4.19 -6.95 6.01
C TYR A 44 -4.68 -6.77 7.45
N GLU A 45 -4.32 -7.67 8.37
CA GLU A 45 -4.59 -7.49 9.81
C GLU A 45 -3.58 -6.51 10.43
N ASN A 46 -2.40 -6.36 9.83
CA ASN A 46 -1.44 -5.33 10.20
C ASN A 46 -1.92 -3.94 9.75
N LYS A 47 -2.29 -3.12 10.74
CA LYS A 47 -2.80 -1.76 10.52
C LYS A 47 -1.83 -0.86 9.75
N LEU A 48 -0.51 -1.04 9.90
CA LEU A 48 0.49 -0.26 9.16
C LEU A 48 0.58 -0.70 7.70
N TYR A 49 0.53 -2.01 7.43
CA TYR A 49 0.47 -2.53 6.08
C TYR A 49 -0.78 -2.00 5.37
N PHE A 50 -1.94 -2.10 6.01
CA PHE A 50 -3.18 -1.66 5.38
C PHE A 50 -3.21 -0.14 5.16
N LEU A 51 -2.65 0.65 6.08
CA LEU A 51 -2.46 2.09 5.89
C LEU A 51 -1.50 2.39 4.73
N ALA A 52 -0.43 1.60 4.57
CA ALA A 52 0.51 1.75 3.46
C ALA A 52 -0.18 1.50 2.11
N ILE A 53 -0.96 0.42 2.01
CA ILE A 53 -1.77 0.13 0.81
C ILE A 53 -2.68 1.31 0.46
N LYS A 54 -3.46 1.81 1.41
CA LYS A 54 -4.37 2.95 1.18
C LYS A 54 -3.65 4.21 0.72
N LYS A 55 -2.49 4.52 1.30
CA LYS A 55 -1.68 5.68 0.91
C LYS A 55 -1.07 5.52 -0.47
N LEU A 56 -0.61 4.31 -0.83
CA LEU A 56 -0.07 4.01 -2.15
C LEU A 56 -1.16 4.08 -3.23
N ILE A 57 -2.34 3.51 -2.97
CA ILE A 57 -3.48 3.58 -3.90
C ILE A 57 -3.88 5.03 -4.13
N LEU A 58 -4.07 5.83 -3.07
CA LEU A 58 -4.39 7.25 -3.20
C LEU A 58 -3.33 7.99 -4.03
N HIS A 59 -2.06 7.76 -3.74
CA HIS A 59 -0.96 8.36 -4.49
C HIS A 59 -0.99 7.96 -5.97
N PHE A 60 -1.03 6.66 -6.30
CA PHE A 60 -1.02 6.22 -7.69
C PHE A 60 -2.28 6.65 -8.43
N TYR A 61 -3.44 6.68 -7.77
CA TYR A 61 -4.69 7.16 -8.36
C TYR A 61 -4.63 8.66 -8.67
N ASP A 62 -4.26 9.51 -7.70
CA ASP A 62 -4.19 10.96 -7.87
C ASP A 62 -3.16 11.40 -8.93
N ASN A 63 -2.16 10.55 -9.18
CA ASN A 63 -1.07 10.84 -10.12
C ASN A 63 -1.21 10.07 -11.45
N LYS A 64 -2.39 9.48 -11.72
CA LYS A 64 -2.72 8.86 -13.02
C LYS A 64 -2.60 9.90 -14.13
N GLY A 65 -1.52 9.83 -14.92
CA GLY A 65 -1.27 10.72 -16.05
C GLY A 65 -0.16 11.74 -15.84
N ILE A 66 0.52 11.75 -14.68
CA ILE A 66 1.75 12.52 -14.53
C ILE A 66 2.89 11.80 -15.25
N VAL A 67 3.31 12.34 -16.39
CA VAL A 67 4.50 11.90 -17.12
C VAL A 67 5.59 12.96 -16.92
N GLY A 68 6.56 12.72 -16.02
CA GLY A 68 7.64 13.67 -15.73
C GLY A 68 8.28 13.52 -14.34
N LYS A 69 9.18 14.45 -13.96
CA LYS A 69 10.11 14.41 -12.81
C LYS A 69 9.52 14.20 -11.40
N ASN A 70 8.21 14.14 -11.22
CA ASN A 70 7.54 13.99 -9.92
C ASN A 70 6.88 12.61 -9.74
N THR A 71 7.60 11.53 -10.09
CA THR A 71 7.20 10.14 -9.79
C THR A 71 7.69 9.68 -8.42
N GLU A 72 8.17 10.59 -7.57
CA GLU A 72 8.71 10.24 -6.26
C GLU A 72 7.57 9.81 -5.33
N ILE A 73 7.73 8.64 -4.72
CA ILE A 73 6.85 8.14 -3.66
C ILE A 73 6.76 9.23 -2.57
N PRO A 74 5.56 9.62 -2.12
CA PRO A 74 5.40 10.69 -1.15
C PRO A 74 6.24 10.45 0.09
N TYR A 75 6.91 11.50 0.57
CA TYR A 75 7.78 11.47 1.76
C TYR A 75 7.14 10.84 3.01
N GLY A 76 5.80 10.79 3.10
CA GLY A 76 5.08 10.14 4.20
C GLY A 76 4.92 8.63 4.09
N ILE A 77 5.22 8.02 2.94
CA ILE A 77 5.13 6.56 2.72
C ILE A 77 6.45 5.87 3.08
N THR A 78 7.59 6.52 2.80
CA THR A 78 8.93 5.98 3.10
C THR A 78 9.12 5.61 4.59
N PRO A 79 8.71 6.44 5.58
CA PRO A 79 8.80 6.06 6.99
C PRO A 79 7.93 4.83 7.34
N VAL A 80 6.76 4.67 6.72
CA VAL A 80 5.87 3.52 6.97
C VAL A 80 6.48 2.24 6.41
N ILE A 81 7.03 2.29 5.20
CA ILE A 81 7.76 1.17 4.58
C ILE A 81 8.97 0.77 5.44
N ASN A 82 9.77 1.74 5.87
CA ASN A 82 10.93 1.47 6.73
C ASN A 82 10.52 0.81 8.06
N GLN A 83 9.43 1.26 8.69
CA GLN A 83 8.93 0.64 9.91
C GLN A 83 8.40 -0.78 9.68
N LEU A 84 7.77 -1.05 8.54
CA LEU A 84 7.32 -2.39 8.17
C LEU A 84 8.52 -3.35 7.95
N GLN A 85 9.57 -2.89 7.27
CA GLN A 85 10.81 -3.64 7.09
C GLN A 85 11.51 -3.94 8.43
N LEU A 86 11.58 -2.97 9.35
CA LEU A 86 12.19 -3.13 10.66
C LEU A 86 11.36 -4.03 11.58
N GLY A 87 10.03 -3.83 11.60
CA GLY A 87 9.10 -4.65 12.38
C GLY A 87 9.14 -6.13 11.98
N GLY A 88 9.22 -6.42 10.68
CA GLY A 88 9.41 -7.78 10.17
C GLY A 88 10.80 -8.37 10.45
N SER A 89 11.82 -7.52 10.62
CA SER A 89 13.20 -7.93 10.92
C SER A 89 13.45 -8.31 12.38
N THR A 90 12.58 -7.90 13.31
CA THR A 90 12.66 -8.29 14.73
C THR A 90 12.51 -9.81 14.95
N GLY A 91 12.03 -10.56 13.95
CA GLY A 91 11.92 -12.02 13.98
C GLY A 91 13.05 -12.79 13.27
N LYS A 92 13.97 -12.12 12.56
CA LYS A 92 14.96 -12.79 11.67
C LYS A 92 16.44 -12.65 12.07
N ASN A 93 16.75 -12.09 13.24
CA ASN A 93 18.14 -11.98 13.72
C ASN A 93 18.36 -12.60 15.11
N VAL A 94 18.42 -13.93 15.15
CA VAL A 94 19.34 -14.68 16.02
C VAL A 94 19.92 -15.73 15.07
N ARG A 95 21.18 -15.65 14.61
CA ARG A 95 22.42 -15.87 15.34
C ARG A 95 23.60 -15.37 14.49
N LEU A 96 24.50 -14.58 15.09
CA LEU A 96 25.92 -14.57 14.75
C LEU A 96 26.60 -15.69 15.55
#